data_AF-A0A430M877-F1
#
_entry.id   AF-A0A430M877-F1
#
_cell.length_a   1.000
_cell.length_b   1.000
_cell.length_c   1.000
_cell.angle_alpha   90.00
_cell.angle_beta   90.00
_cell.angle_gamma   90.00
#
_symmetry.space_group_name_H-M   'P 1'
#
loop_
_entity.id
_entity.type
_entity.pdbx_description
1 polymer ?
#
loop_
_entity_poly.entity_id
_entity_poly.type
_entity_poly.pdbx_seq_one_letter_code
_entity_poly.pdbx_strand_id
1 'polypeptide(L)'
;MDQSTSSNRPIKREPPSTPGGSILVSSRSPSPAPRSTKRSRDRLFAALQLGNPLIRGPRTISTADHLDEVELKRCFEILHACGAATDPSASLMSTRDTMEGFLDAVFKEWTGNYEDEIPRPAMDFVVREFVSVGNICGKPANHTTTKSCADSPSCTTPVFLVATYRSKPAQLEAGFCIDEPPRNPNEQVEDLFCPMERTDIRWEVGDWLGILKSEMSRACTAKIHKYNKHLAVWYARRLVRGWAMGSVSMGEDREVLGFVGRESVDAVFAMMGS
;
A
#
# COMPACT_ATOMS: atom_id res chain seq x y z
N MET A 1 -87.88 -4.50 -56.50
CA MET A 1 -88.44 -3.86 -55.29
C MET A 1 -89.09 -4.97 -54.48
N ASP A 2 -88.84 -4.95 -53.17
CA ASP A 2 -89.32 -5.85 -52.08
C ASP A 2 -88.85 -7.32 -52.16
N GLN A 3 -87.82 -7.74 -51.42
CA GLN A 3 -87.67 -8.00 -49.97
C GLN A 3 -88.67 -9.00 -49.35
N SER A 4 -88.07 -10.08 -48.80
CA SER A 4 -88.46 -10.78 -47.57
C SER A 4 -89.65 -11.75 -47.66
N THR A 5 -89.69 -12.97 -47.09
CA THR A 5 -88.89 -13.61 -46.04
C THR A 5 -89.28 -15.09 -45.91
N SER A 6 -88.29 -15.92 -45.52
CA SER A 6 -88.35 -17.00 -44.50
C SER A 6 -89.45 -18.08 -44.54
N SER A 7 -89.04 -19.35 -44.61
CA SER A 7 -89.09 -20.28 -43.46
C SER A 7 -89.11 -21.74 -43.93
N ASN A 8 -88.10 -22.52 -43.56
CA ASN A 8 -88.28 -23.96 -43.32
C ASN A 8 -87.17 -24.48 -42.39
N ARG A 9 -87.57 -25.04 -41.25
CA ARG A 9 -86.72 -25.73 -40.27
C ARG A 9 -86.23 -27.06 -40.87
N PRO A 10 -85.17 -27.68 -40.32
CA PRO A 10 -85.41 -28.70 -39.30
C PRO A 10 -84.37 -28.75 -38.16
N ILE A 11 -84.79 -29.36 -37.06
CA ILE A 11 -84.08 -29.51 -35.79
C ILE A 11 -83.29 -30.83 -35.77
N LYS A 12 -82.08 -30.77 -35.20
CA LYS A 12 -81.44 -31.72 -34.24
C LYS A 12 -80.07 -32.27 -34.68
N ARG A 13 -79.01 -31.78 -34.02
CA ARG A 13 -77.91 -32.54 -33.40
C ARG A 13 -77.06 -31.58 -32.54
N GLU A 14 -76.83 -31.98 -31.29
CA GLU A 14 -76.00 -31.28 -30.30
C GLU A 14 -74.66 -32.05 -30.10
N PRO A 15 -73.64 -31.51 -29.39
CA PRO A 15 -72.33 -31.12 -29.94
C PRO A 15 -71.19 -32.05 -29.46
N PRO A 16 -69.90 -31.76 -29.80
CA PRO A 16 -69.11 -30.92 -28.90
C PRO A 16 -68.15 -29.92 -29.57
N SER A 17 -68.20 -28.70 -29.02
CA SER A 17 -67.12 -27.71 -28.78
C SER A 17 -65.84 -27.72 -29.64
N THR A 18 -65.79 -26.68 -30.48
CA THR A 18 -64.72 -25.80 -30.98
C THR A 18 -63.25 -26.03 -30.51
N PRO A 19 -62.28 -25.90 -31.46
CA PRO A 19 -60.85 -25.95 -31.21
C PRO A 19 -60.30 -24.57 -30.81
N GLY A 20 -59.29 -24.52 -29.92
CA GLY A 20 -58.56 -23.28 -29.64
C GLY A 20 -58.10 -23.17 -28.20
N GLY A 21 -57.19 -24.05 -27.77
CA GLY A 21 -56.47 -23.87 -26.51
C GLY A 21 -55.51 -22.68 -26.61
N SER A 22 -55.99 -21.50 -26.24
CA SER A 22 -55.15 -20.33 -25.98
C SER A 22 -54.41 -20.56 -24.65
N ILE A 23 -53.13 -20.90 -24.73
CA ILE A 23 -52.23 -20.92 -23.58
C ILE A 23 -52.00 -19.46 -23.16
N LEU A 24 -52.76 -18.98 -22.17
CA LEU A 24 -52.45 -17.73 -21.49
C LEU A 24 -51.28 -17.96 -20.53
N VAL A 25 -50.05 -17.87 -21.05
CA VAL A 25 -48.85 -17.75 -20.22
C VAL A 25 -48.84 -16.34 -19.63
N SER A 26 -49.42 -16.20 -18.43
CA SER A 26 -49.30 -14.99 -17.62
C SER A 26 -47.89 -14.93 -17.02
N SER A 27 -46.90 -14.55 -17.83
CA SER A 27 -45.55 -14.22 -17.37
C SER A 27 -45.56 -12.83 -16.71
N ARG A 28 -46.06 -12.75 -15.48
CA ARG A 28 -45.72 -11.65 -14.58
C ARG A 28 -44.43 -12.03 -13.85
N SER A 29 -43.30 -11.84 -14.51
CA SER A 29 -42.04 -11.70 -13.79
C SER A 29 -42.19 -10.49 -12.86
N PRO A 30 -41.99 -10.63 -11.54
CA PRO A 30 -42.02 -9.46 -10.67
C PRO A 30 -40.89 -8.53 -11.10
N SER A 31 -41.24 -7.30 -11.49
CA SER A 31 -40.23 -6.25 -11.67
C SER A 31 -39.36 -6.18 -10.42
N PRO A 32 -38.03 -6.09 -10.55
CA PRO A 32 -37.15 -5.99 -9.39
C PRO A 32 -37.66 -4.87 -8.49
N ALA A 33 -37.80 -5.15 -7.19
CA ALA A 33 -38.15 -4.11 -6.23
C ALA A 33 -37.18 -2.93 -6.42
N PRO A 34 -37.68 -1.68 -6.47
CA PRO A 34 -36.81 -0.53 -6.69
C PRO A 34 -35.75 -0.48 -5.58
N ARG A 35 -34.47 -0.43 -5.97
CA ARG A 35 -33.31 -0.45 -5.07
C ARG A 35 -33.27 0.74 -4.09
N SER A 36 -34.06 1.79 -4.33
CA SER A 36 -34.21 2.94 -3.44
C SER A 36 -35.61 3.55 -3.55
N THR A 37 -36.07 4.20 -2.47
CA THR A 37 -37.32 4.98 -2.47
C THR A 37 -37.02 6.47 -2.65
N LYS A 38 -38.00 7.29 -3.04
CA LYS A 38 -37.85 8.75 -3.07
C LYS A 38 -37.45 9.29 -1.68
N ARG A 39 -38.11 8.80 -0.64
CA ARG A 39 -37.83 9.18 0.77
C ARG A 39 -36.40 8.85 1.20
N SER A 40 -35.83 7.73 0.76
CA SER A 40 -34.43 7.40 1.08
C SER A 40 -33.44 8.29 0.34
N ARG A 41 -33.75 8.70 -0.89
CA ARG A 41 -32.94 9.66 -1.66
C ARG A 41 -33.01 11.07 -1.08
N ASP A 42 -34.19 11.55 -0.71
CA ASP A 42 -34.37 12.88 -0.10
C ASP A 42 -33.61 12.97 1.23
N ARG A 43 -33.61 11.91 2.05
CA ARG A 43 -32.80 11.82 3.28
C ARG A 43 -31.29 11.85 2.99
N LEU A 44 -30.84 11.12 1.97
CA LEU A 44 -29.45 11.12 1.53
C LEU A 44 -29.02 12.52 1.11
N PHE A 45 -29.79 13.19 0.25
CA PHE A 45 -29.44 14.54 -0.23
C PHE A 45 -29.47 15.59 0.88
N ALA A 46 -30.42 15.49 1.82
CA ALA A 46 -30.43 16.37 3.00
C ALA A 46 -29.20 16.16 3.89
N ALA A 47 -28.78 14.91 4.13
CA ALA A 47 -27.58 14.60 4.90
C ALA A 47 -26.30 15.10 4.19
N LEU A 48 -26.21 14.94 2.87
CA LEU A 48 -25.12 15.46 2.06
C LEU A 48 -25.06 16.99 2.08
N GLN A 49 -26.20 17.67 2.03
CA GLN A 49 -26.27 19.14 2.12
C GLN A 49 -25.78 19.67 3.47
N LEU A 50 -25.96 18.90 4.54
CA LEU A 50 -25.45 19.21 5.88
C LEU A 50 -23.99 18.77 6.09
N GLY A 51 -23.36 18.17 5.08
CA GLY A 51 -22.00 17.62 5.19
C GLY A 51 -21.88 16.45 6.16
N ASN A 52 -22.99 15.78 6.52
CA ASN A 52 -22.97 14.65 7.44
C ASN A 52 -22.71 13.35 6.66
N PRO A 53 -21.53 12.71 6.82
CA PRO A 53 -21.23 11.47 6.11
C PRO A 53 -21.95 10.25 6.70
N LEU A 54 -22.51 10.34 7.91
CA LEU A 54 -23.21 9.25 8.61
C LEU A 54 -24.66 9.13 8.13
N ILE A 55 -24.83 8.52 6.96
CA ILE A 55 -26.12 8.44 6.27
C ILE A 55 -26.76 7.06 6.42
N ARG A 56 -25.95 6.02 6.64
CA ARG A 56 -26.41 4.64 6.90
C ARG A 56 -26.65 4.45 8.40
N GLY A 57 -27.46 3.45 8.75
CA GLY A 57 -27.53 3.01 10.14
C GLY A 57 -26.20 2.36 10.56
N PRO A 58 -25.77 2.53 11.82
CA PRO A 58 -24.60 1.80 12.33
C PRO A 58 -24.76 0.29 12.15
N ARG A 59 -23.65 -0.40 11.87
CA ARG A 59 -23.61 -1.85 11.68
C ARG A 59 -22.33 -2.44 12.25
N THR A 60 -22.39 -3.69 12.69
CA THR A 60 -21.21 -4.39 13.20
C THR A 60 -20.32 -4.86 12.06
N ILE A 61 -19.07 -4.38 12.02
CA ILE A 61 -18.02 -4.86 11.13
C ILE A 61 -16.91 -5.46 12.00
N SER A 62 -16.88 -6.79 12.13
CA SER A 62 -15.90 -7.51 12.95
C SER A 62 -14.87 -8.27 12.11
N THR A 63 -15.18 -8.59 10.86
CA THR A 63 -14.32 -9.34 9.94
C THR A 63 -14.41 -8.76 8.53
N ALA A 64 -13.50 -9.20 7.66
CA ALA A 64 -13.50 -8.83 6.25
C ALA A 64 -14.79 -9.24 5.51
N ASP A 65 -15.41 -10.36 5.89
CA ASP A 65 -16.66 -10.86 5.30
C ASP A 65 -17.84 -9.91 5.48
N HIS A 66 -17.74 -8.96 6.42
CA HIS A 66 -18.77 -7.96 6.64
C HIS A 66 -18.63 -6.77 5.68
N LEU A 67 -17.57 -6.68 4.89
CA LEU A 67 -17.37 -5.57 3.96
C LEU A 67 -18.18 -5.77 2.66
N ASP A 68 -18.82 -4.70 2.18
CA ASP A 68 -19.49 -4.69 0.88
C ASP A 68 -18.48 -4.55 -0.28
N GLU A 69 -18.92 -4.76 -1.52
CA GLU A 69 -18.04 -4.69 -2.71
C GLU A 69 -17.33 -3.34 -2.85
N VAL A 70 -17.97 -2.25 -2.45
CA VAL A 70 -17.40 -0.90 -2.56
C VAL A 70 -16.34 -0.68 -1.49
N GLU A 71 -16.61 -1.14 -0.27
CA GLU A 71 -15.68 -1.10 0.86
C GLU A 71 -14.44 -1.99 0.59
N LEU A 72 -14.64 -3.20 0.06
CA LEU A 72 -13.55 -4.09 -0.35
C LEU A 72 -12.71 -3.49 -1.49
N LYS A 73 -13.36 -2.95 -2.52
CA LYS A 73 -12.68 -2.24 -3.60
C LYS A 73 -11.82 -1.11 -3.02
N ARG A 74 -12.34 -0.40 -2.02
CA ARG A 74 -11.60 0.70 -1.41
C ARG A 74 -10.37 0.25 -0.62
N CYS A 75 -10.49 -0.83 0.15
CA CYS A 75 -9.35 -1.46 0.80
C CYS A 75 -8.28 -1.91 -0.22
N PHE A 76 -8.71 -2.46 -1.35
CA PHE A 76 -7.82 -2.84 -2.44
C PHE A 76 -7.10 -1.63 -3.05
N GLU A 77 -7.79 -0.51 -3.29
CA GLU A 77 -7.18 0.72 -3.81
C GLU A 77 -6.10 1.29 -2.87
N ILE A 78 -6.36 1.25 -1.56
CA ILE A 78 -5.38 1.68 -0.54
C ILE A 78 -4.13 0.79 -0.58
N LEU A 79 -4.32 -0.54 -0.59
CA LEU A 79 -3.22 -1.50 -0.67
C LEU A 79 -2.42 -1.32 -1.97
N HIS A 80 -3.11 -1.12 -3.09
CA HIS A 80 -2.46 -0.90 -4.38
C HIS A 80 -1.62 0.37 -4.37
N ALA A 81 -2.16 1.49 -3.86
CA ALA A 81 -1.43 2.75 -3.76
C ALA A 81 -0.20 2.63 -2.84
N CYS A 82 -0.33 1.90 -1.73
CA CYS A 82 0.80 1.57 -0.85
C CYS A 82 1.90 0.80 -1.58
N GLY A 83 1.53 -0.20 -2.38
CA GLY A 83 2.48 -0.99 -3.19
C GLY A 83 3.17 -0.12 -4.23
N ALA A 84 2.39 0.58 -5.05
CA ALA A 84 2.85 1.41 -6.15
C ALA A 84 3.79 2.55 -5.71
N ALA A 85 3.65 3.06 -4.49
CA ALA A 85 4.56 4.09 -3.96
C ALA A 85 6.03 3.62 -3.92
N THR A 86 6.28 2.35 -3.57
CA THR A 86 7.65 1.84 -3.34
C THR A 86 8.11 0.79 -4.35
N ASP A 87 7.17 0.14 -5.02
CA ASP A 87 7.42 -0.90 -6.01
C ASP A 87 6.86 -0.48 -7.38
N PRO A 88 7.72 -0.11 -8.35
CA PRO A 88 7.28 0.29 -9.69
C PRO A 88 6.69 -0.88 -10.49
N SER A 89 6.89 -2.12 -10.04
CA SER A 89 6.30 -3.32 -10.63
C SER A 89 4.96 -3.71 -9.99
N ALA A 90 4.47 -2.94 -9.01
CA ALA A 90 3.20 -3.19 -8.36
C ALA A 90 2.06 -3.20 -9.39
N SER A 91 1.38 -4.34 -9.48
CA SER A 91 0.27 -4.55 -10.40
C SER A 91 -1.01 -4.85 -9.63
N LEU A 92 -2.15 -4.77 -10.31
CA LEU A 92 -3.42 -5.19 -9.72
C LEU A 92 -3.39 -6.68 -9.32
N MET A 93 -2.67 -7.52 -10.07
CA MET A 93 -2.53 -8.95 -9.76
C MET A 93 -1.67 -9.18 -8.51
N SER A 94 -0.49 -8.56 -8.41
CA SER A 94 0.34 -8.71 -7.21
C SER A 94 -0.32 -8.10 -5.97
N THR A 95 -1.13 -7.05 -6.15
CA THR A 95 -1.96 -6.49 -5.08
C THR A 95 -3.01 -7.50 -4.63
N ARG A 96 -3.73 -8.12 -5.57
CA ARG A 96 -4.74 -9.15 -5.29
C ARG A 96 -4.15 -10.30 -4.46
N ASP A 97 -2.96 -10.76 -4.81
CA ASP A 97 -2.30 -11.89 -4.13
C ASP A 97 -1.95 -11.59 -2.66
N THR A 98 -1.87 -10.30 -2.28
CA THR A 98 -1.56 -9.86 -0.91
C THR A 98 -2.78 -9.34 -0.14
N MET A 99 -3.96 -9.36 -0.77
CA MET A 99 -5.18 -8.75 -0.22
C MET A 99 -5.65 -9.42 1.07
N GLU A 100 -5.66 -10.75 1.14
CA GLU A 100 -6.09 -11.48 2.34
C GLU A 100 -5.19 -11.15 3.55
N GLY A 101 -3.87 -11.18 3.37
CA GLY A 101 -2.93 -10.80 4.44
C GLY A 101 -3.07 -9.34 4.88
N PHE A 102 -3.48 -8.44 3.97
CA PHE A 102 -3.80 -7.06 4.33
C PHE A 102 -5.09 -6.97 5.15
N LEU A 103 -6.16 -7.66 4.74
CA LEU A 103 -7.42 -7.69 5.48
C LEU A 103 -7.25 -8.31 6.87
N ASP A 104 -6.48 -9.39 6.97
CA ASP A 104 -6.08 -9.98 8.26
C ASP A 104 -5.41 -8.94 9.16
N ALA A 105 -4.48 -8.14 8.63
CA ALA A 105 -3.83 -7.07 9.38
C ALA A 105 -4.80 -5.95 9.78
N VAL A 106 -5.77 -5.59 8.91
CA VAL A 106 -6.81 -4.60 9.22
C VAL A 106 -7.67 -5.06 10.40
N PHE A 107 -8.10 -6.33 10.41
CA PHE A 107 -8.99 -6.88 11.44
C PHE A 107 -8.26 -7.52 12.63
N LYS A 108 -6.92 -7.64 12.58
CA LYS A 108 -6.14 -8.14 13.72
C LYS A 108 -6.37 -7.27 14.96
N GLU A 109 -6.84 -7.89 16.04
CA GLU A 109 -7.15 -7.23 17.32
C GLU A 109 -8.22 -6.12 17.16
N TRP A 110 -9.02 -6.16 16.09
CA TRP A 110 -10.12 -5.23 15.88
C TRP A 110 -11.29 -5.60 16.79
N THR A 111 -11.57 -4.75 17.77
CA THR A 111 -12.65 -4.96 18.74
C THR A 111 -13.99 -4.37 18.31
N GLY A 112 -13.99 -3.56 17.23
CA GLY A 112 -15.16 -2.77 16.84
C GLY A 112 -15.52 -1.68 17.85
N ASN A 113 -14.67 -1.39 18.85
CA ASN A 113 -14.89 -0.28 19.76
C ASN A 113 -14.60 1.04 19.04
N TYR A 114 -15.59 1.92 18.96
CA TYR A 114 -15.54 3.14 18.15
C TYR A 114 -15.11 4.37 18.94
N GLU A 115 -14.73 4.24 20.21
CA GLU A 115 -14.37 5.39 21.06
C GLU A 115 -12.87 5.70 21.01
N ASP A 116 -12.01 4.69 20.90
CA ASP A 116 -10.55 4.89 20.94
C ASP A 116 -10.02 5.50 19.63
N GLU A 117 -9.12 6.49 19.74
CA GLU A 117 -8.39 7.01 18.59
C GLU A 117 -7.40 5.97 18.07
N ILE A 118 -7.39 5.75 16.75
CA ILE A 118 -6.45 4.82 16.12
C ILE A 118 -5.15 5.60 15.87
N PRO A 119 -4.04 5.27 16.56
CA PRO A 119 -2.82 6.06 16.45
C PRO A 119 -2.22 5.94 15.05
N ARG A 120 -1.89 7.07 14.43
CA ARG A 120 -1.21 7.10 13.14
C ARG A 120 0.23 6.60 13.32
N PRO A 121 0.73 5.70 12.46
CA PRO A 121 2.12 5.26 12.55
C PRO A 121 3.08 6.43 12.35
N ALA A 122 4.13 6.47 13.16
CA ALA A 122 5.22 7.45 13.04
C ALA A 122 6.27 6.96 12.03
N MET A 123 6.80 7.88 11.23
CA MET A 123 7.95 7.62 10.37
C MET A 123 9.23 7.81 11.18
N ASP A 124 9.63 6.75 11.88
CA ASP A 124 10.79 6.75 12.77
C ASP A 124 11.65 5.50 12.53
N PHE A 125 12.75 5.67 11.81
CA PHE A 125 13.69 4.60 11.54
C PHE A 125 15.11 5.14 11.34
N VAL A 126 16.07 4.23 11.57
CA VAL A 126 17.48 4.43 11.25
C VAL A 126 17.91 3.35 10.26
N VAL A 127 18.69 3.75 9.26
CA VAL A 127 19.37 2.89 8.28
C VAL A 127 20.85 3.16 8.38
N ARG A 128 21.65 2.10 8.37
CA ARG A 128 23.10 2.17 8.26
C ARG A 128 23.55 1.13 7.26
N GLU A 129 24.43 1.53 6.37
CA GLU A 129 25.17 0.63 5.51
C GLU A 129 26.64 1.07 5.51
N PHE A 130 27.52 0.14 5.16
CA PHE A 130 28.95 0.39 5.06
C PHE A 130 29.58 -0.49 3.99
N VAL A 131 30.72 -0.03 3.47
CA VAL A 131 31.52 -0.74 2.48
C VAL A 131 32.98 -0.69 2.87
N SER A 132 33.72 -1.78 2.61
CA SER A 132 35.18 -1.73 2.65
C SER A 132 35.66 -0.86 1.48
N VAL A 133 36.57 0.07 1.77
CA VAL A 133 37.07 1.05 0.78
C VAL A 133 38.57 1.02 0.61
N GLY A 134 39.27 0.19 1.39
CA GLY A 134 40.73 0.12 1.36
C GLY A 134 41.28 -0.53 2.61
N ASN A 135 42.61 -0.58 2.67
CA ASN A 135 43.35 -1.05 3.84
C ASN A 135 44.39 -0.02 4.27
N ILE A 136 44.77 -0.07 5.54
CA ILE A 136 45.91 0.68 6.07
C ILE A 136 47.21 -0.04 5.71
N CYS A 137 48.14 0.69 5.11
CA CYS A 137 49.47 0.20 4.79
C CYS A 137 50.31 0.09 6.08
N GLY A 138 50.66 -1.13 6.49
CA GLY A 138 51.45 -1.37 7.68
C GLY A 138 52.90 -0.91 7.53
N LYS A 139 53.44 -0.23 8.54
CA LYS A 139 54.87 0.11 8.61
C LYS A 139 55.72 -1.16 8.77
N PRO A 140 56.93 -1.25 8.17
CA PRO A 140 57.65 -0.21 7.43
C PRO A 140 57.27 -0.13 5.94
N ALA A 141 56.35 -0.97 5.48
CA ALA A 141 55.98 -1.02 4.07
C ALA A 141 55.21 0.25 3.70
N ASN A 142 55.67 0.94 2.65
CA ASN A 142 54.98 2.09 2.09
C ASN A 142 54.69 1.79 0.62
N HIS A 143 53.77 0.85 0.41
CA HIS A 143 53.39 0.37 -0.90
C HIS A 143 52.86 1.54 -1.73
N THR A 144 53.33 1.70 -2.98
CA THR A 144 52.85 2.77 -3.87
C THR A 144 51.61 2.37 -4.67
N THR A 145 51.30 1.07 -4.73
CA THR A 145 50.15 0.55 -5.48
C THR A 145 49.22 -0.26 -4.59
N THR A 146 47.91 -0.21 -4.87
CA THR A 146 46.88 -0.99 -4.16
C THR A 146 47.16 -2.49 -4.24
N LYS A 147 47.65 -2.99 -5.38
CA LYS A 147 47.99 -4.41 -5.56
C LYS A 147 49.12 -4.86 -4.64
N SER A 148 50.22 -4.11 -4.57
CA SER A 148 51.31 -4.42 -3.63
C SER A 148 50.88 -4.34 -2.16
N CYS A 149 49.88 -3.51 -1.85
CA CYS A 149 49.31 -3.43 -0.52
C CYS A 149 48.46 -4.66 -0.18
N ALA A 150 47.59 -5.09 -1.11
CA ALA A 150 46.73 -6.27 -0.95
C ALA A 150 47.54 -7.57 -0.82
N ASP A 151 48.65 -7.68 -1.56
CA ASP A 151 49.52 -8.86 -1.52
C ASP A 151 50.42 -8.91 -0.27
N SER A 152 50.42 -7.86 0.57
CA SER A 152 51.29 -7.76 1.73
C SER A 152 50.60 -8.22 3.01
N PRO A 153 51.20 -9.16 3.78
CA PRO A 153 50.64 -9.61 5.06
C PRO A 153 50.66 -8.51 6.15
N SER A 154 51.35 -7.40 5.90
CA SER A 154 51.42 -6.26 6.83
C SER A 154 50.28 -5.25 6.67
N CYS A 155 49.45 -5.37 5.64
CA CYS A 155 48.44 -4.37 5.27
C CYS A 155 47.01 -4.94 5.32
N THR A 156 46.66 -5.57 6.43
CA THR A 156 45.40 -6.31 6.61
C THR A 156 44.30 -5.53 7.31
N THR A 157 44.60 -4.36 7.87
CA THR A 157 43.64 -3.55 8.61
C THR A 157 42.70 -2.82 7.64
N PRO A 158 41.40 -3.15 7.61
CA PRO A 158 40.45 -2.56 6.68
C PRO A 158 40.13 -1.11 7.05
N VAL A 159 39.65 -0.37 6.06
CA VAL A 159 39.00 0.92 6.21
C VAL A 159 37.61 0.80 5.64
N PHE A 160 36.61 1.17 6.42
CA PHE A 160 35.22 1.19 6.02
C PHE A 160 34.74 2.62 5.81
N LEU A 161 33.97 2.85 4.74
CA LEU A 161 33.08 3.99 4.67
C LEU A 161 31.72 3.56 5.22
N VAL A 162 31.19 4.31 6.18
CA VAL A 162 29.85 4.10 6.74
C VAL A 162 28.97 5.31 6.46
N ALA A 163 27.71 5.06 6.14
CA ALA A 163 26.66 6.07 6.10
C ALA A 163 25.50 5.67 7.01
N THR A 164 24.95 6.64 7.73
CA THR A 164 23.78 6.45 8.61
C THR A 164 22.73 7.50 8.28
N TYR A 165 21.52 7.06 7.95
CA TYR A 165 20.36 7.90 7.74
C TYR A 165 19.35 7.73 8.87
N ARG A 166 18.90 8.85 9.45
CA ARG A 166 17.83 8.92 10.46
C ARG A 166 16.66 9.67 9.85
N SER A 167 15.44 9.14 10.01
CA SER A 167 14.24 9.83 9.52
C SER A 167 13.77 10.95 10.47
N LYS A 168 14.22 10.94 11.74
CA LYS A 168 13.78 11.90 12.77
C LYS A 168 14.91 12.28 13.76
N PRO A 169 15.44 13.51 13.71
CA PRO A 169 15.32 14.45 12.58
C PRO A 169 15.92 13.84 11.32
N ALA A 170 15.43 14.27 10.14
CA ALA A 170 15.96 13.81 8.86
C ALA A 170 17.43 14.22 8.74
N GLN A 171 18.34 13.24 8.79
CA GLN A 171 19.78 13.49 8.80
C GLN A 171 20.53 12.33 8.15
N LEU A 172 21.49 12.66 7.29
CA LEU A 172 22.44 11.74 6.70
C LEU A 172 23.85 12.08 7.22
N GLU A 173 24.49 11.10 7.85
CA GLU A 173 25.86 11.20 8.37
C GLU A 173 26.73 10.19 7.62
N ALA A 174 27.97 10.56 7.31
CA ALA A 174 28.94 9.65 6.72
C ALA A 174 30.32 9.86 7.34
N GLY A 175 31.10 8.79 7.45
CA GLY A 175 32.45 8.83 8.01
C GLY A 175 33.23 7.55 7.74
N PHE A 176 34.49 7.53 8.15
CA PHE A 176 35.38 6.39 7.95
C PHE A 176 35.78 5.79 9.29
N CYS A 177 35.85 4.47 9.38
CA CYS A 177 36.32 3.75 10.57
C CYS A 177 37.20 2.56 10.17
N ILE A 178 37.91 2.01 11.13
CA ILE A 178 38.80 0.85 10.95
C ILE A 178 38.09 -0.43 11.35
N ASP A 179 37.33 -0.39 12.44
CA ASP A 179 36.55 -1.51 12.90
C ASP A 179 35.28 -1.68 12.08
N GLU A 180 34.86 -2.93 11.87
CA GLU A 180 33.64 -3.23 11.15
C GLU A 180 32.44 -2.60 11.90
N PRO A 181 31.66 -1.72 11.25
CA PRO A 181 30.54 -1.07 11.92
C PRO A 181 29.50 -2.07 12.42
N PRO A 182 28.87 -1.81 13.59
CA PRO A 182 27.79 -2.65 14.07
C PRO A 182 26.63 -2.70 13.06
N ARG A 183 26.15 -3.92 12.79
CA ARG A 183 25.01 -4.15 11.89
C ARG A 183 23.70 -3.60 12.44
N ASN A 184 23.60 -3.41 13.75
CA ASN A 184 22.47 -2.72 14.34
C ASN A 184 22.61 -1.21 14.11
N PRO A 185 21.73 -0.58 13.31
CA PRO A 185 21.86 0.83 12.96
C PRO A 185 21.67 1.78 14.16
N ASN A 186 21.15 1.29 15.30
CA ASN A 186 20.97 2.08 16.51
C ASN A 186 22.22 2.13 17.41
N GLU A 187 23.18 1.24 17.21
CA GLU A 187 24.45 1.24 17.95
C GLU A 187 25.38 2.32 17.40
N GLN A 188 26.20 2.96 18.21
CA GLN A 188 27.11 4.01 17.72
C GLN A 188 28.27 3.39 16.93
N VAL A 189 28.76 4.12 15.92
CA VAL A 189 30.03 3.80 15.28
C VAL A 189 31.10 4.59 16.03
N GLU A 190 32.04 3.87 16.64
CA GLU A 190 33.15 4.47 17.35
C GLU A 190 34.29 4.82 16.37
N ASP A 191 35.20 5.70 16.81
CA ASP A 191 36.45 6.01 16.12
C ASP A 191 36.33 6.45 14.65
N LEU A 192 35.29 7.23 14.34
CA LEU A 192 35.16 7.90 13.06
C LEU A 192 36.33 8.89 12.85
N PHE A 193 36.98 8.81 11.69
CA PHE A 193 38.11 9.68 11.35
C PHE A 193 37.97 10.33 9.97
N CYS A 194 38.68 11.45 9.77
CA CYS A 194 38.81 12.12 8.49
C CYS A 194 39.97 11.51 7.68
N PRO A 195 39.74 10.99 6.46
CA PRO A 195 40.80 10.34 5.69
C PRO A 195 41.78 11.31 5.04
N MET A 196 41.48 12.62 5.00
CA MET A 196 42.29 13.61 4.27
C MET A 196 43.76 13.67 4.75
N GLU A 197 43.99 13.39 6.03
CA GLU A 197 45.32 13.45 6.64
C GLU A 197 46.03 12.09 6.63
N ARG A 198 45.37 11.04 6.11
CA ARG A 198 45.83 9.65 6.16
C ARG A 198 46.51 9.24 4.86
N THR A 199 47.82 9.46 4.78
CA THR A 199 48.65 9.05 3.64
C THR A 199 48.97 7.55 3.62
N ASP A 200 48.67 6.84 4.70
CA ASP A 200 48.88 5.42 4.89
C ASP A 200 47.73 4.55 4.37
N ILE A 201 46.59 5.15 4.00
CA ILE A 201 45.46 4.39 3.43
C ILE A 201 45.72 4.09 1.96
N ARG A 202 45.37 2.87 1.56
CA ARG A 202 45.36 2.44 0.15
C ARG A 202 43.94 2.08 -0.23
N TRP A 203 43.33 3.00 -0.99
CA TRP A 203 41.97 2.87 -1.48
C TRP A 203 41.86 1.76 -2.52
N GLU A 204 40.83 0.95 -2.39
CA GLU A 204 40.42 0.03 -3.43
C GLU A 204 39.94 0.80 -4.67
N VAL A 205 40.25 0.27 -5.85
CA VAL A 205 39.77 0.84 -7.10
C VAL A 205 38.33 0.37 -7.30
N GLY A 206 37.39 1.30 -7.37
CA GLY A 206 35.99 0.97 -7.62
C GLY A 206 35.04 2.13 -7.29
N ASP A 207 33.76 1.90 -7.55
CA ASP A 207 32.68 2.82 -7.22
C ASP A 207 32.04 2.46 -5.86
N TRP A 208 32.82 2.63 -4.80
CA TRP A 208 32.37 2.36 -3.42
C TRP A 208 31.21 3.28 -3.01
N LEU A 209 31.19 4.53 -3.50
CA LEU A 209 30.09 5.46 -3.24
C LEU A 209 28.79 5.01 -3.91
N GLY A 210 28.83 4.58 -5.17
CA GLY A 210 27.66 4.03 -5.86
C GLY A 210 27.14 2.74 -5.23
N ILE A 211 28.04 1.86 -4.78
CA ILE A 211 27.66 0.64 -4.03
C ILE A 211 26.97 1.05 -2.71
N LEU A 212 27.58 1.93 -1.91
CA LEU A 212 26.99 2.37 -0.64
C LEU A 212 25.65 3.06 -0.85
N LYS A 213 25.53 3.93 -1.86
CA LYS A 213 24.28 4.60 -2.23
C LYS A 213 23.19 3.59 -2.60
N SER A 214 23.52 2.57 -3.38
CA SER A 214 22.59 1.50 -3.76
C SER A 214 22.10 0.72 -2.52
N GLU A 215 23.02 0.36 -1.63
CA GLU A 215 22.71 -0.35 -0.38
C GLU A 215 21.82 0.49 0.55
N MET A 216 22.20 1.76 0.79
CA MET A 216 21.43 2.71 1.58
C MET A 216 20.03 2.93 1.00
N SER A 217 19.91 3.08 -0.32
CA SER A 217 18.63 3.27 -1.01
C SER A 217 17.74 2.04 -0.88
N ARG A 218 18.30 0.84 -1.02
CA ARG A 218 17.60 -0.43 -0.84
C ARG A 218 17.08 -0.57 0.59
N ALA A 219 17.93 -0.36 1.59
CA ALA A 219 17.57 -0.47 3.00
C ALA A 219 16.53 0.57 3.42
N CYS A 220 16.67 1.82 2.96
CA CYS A 220 15.70 2.88 3.22
C CYS A 220 14.34 2.59 2.56
N THR A 221 14.33 2.15 1.30
CA THR A 221 13.10 1.75 0.60
C THR A 221 12.36 0.64 1.37
N ALA A 222 13.08 -0.34 1.92
CA ALA A 222 12.47 -1.40 2.73
C ALA A 222 11.81 -0.86 4.01
N LYS A 223 12.43 0.12 4.69
CA LYS A 223 11.84 0.78 5.87
C LYS A 223 10.59 1.58 5.50
N ILE A 224 10.64 2.34 4.40
CA ILE A 224 9.50 3.11 3.90
C ILE A 224 8.37 2.19 3.47
N HIS A 225 8.65 1.08 2.79
CA HIS A 225 7.64 0.10 2.42
C HIS A 225 6.94 -0.47 3.65
N LYS A 226 7.69 -0.79 4.71
CA LYS A 226 7.12 -1.23 5.99
C LYS A 226 6.25 -0.13 6.62
N TYR A 227 6.71 1.11 6.64
CA TYR A 227 5.92 2.25 7.13
C TYR A 227 4.62 2.41 6.34
N ASN A 228 4.67 2.40 5.01
CA ASN A 228 3.51 2.54 4.14
C ASN A 228 2.49 1.41 4.40
N LYS A 229 2.93 0.17 4.65
CA LYS A 229 2.01 -0.93 5.04
C LYS A 229 1.26 -0.62 6.34
N HIS A 230 1.96 -0.14 7.37
CA HIS A 230 1.32 0.26 8.62
C HIS A 230 0.35 1.43 8.41
N LEU A 231 0.72 2.39 7.56
CA LEU A 231 -0.12 3.53 7.22
C LEU A 231 -1.38 3.11 6.43
N ALA A 232 -1.24 2.15 5.50
CA ALA A 232 -2.35 1.58 4.74
C ALA A 232 -3.36 0.89 5.66
N VAL A 233 -2.89 0.08 6.61
CA VAL A 233 -3.73 -0.54 7.64
C VAL A 233 -4.44 0.52 8.47
N TRP A 234 -3.74 1.58 8.87
CA TRP A 234 -4.32 2.69 9.61
C TRP A 234 -5.46 3.38 8.84
N TYR A 235 -5.24 3.69 7.56
CA TYR A 235 -6.28 4.28 6.70
C TYR A 235 -7.50 3.37 6.57
N ALA A 236 -7.29 2.07 6.30
CA ALA A 236 -8.37 1.11 6.20
C ALA A 236 -9.15 0.99 7.51
N ARG A 237 -8.48 0.91 8.67
CA ARG A 237 -9.16 0.87 9.98
C ARG A 237 -9.99 2.12 10.26
N ARG A 238 -9.50 3.31 9.85
CA ARG A 238 -10.29 4.55 9.96
C ARG A 238 -11.56 4.50 9.12
N LEU A 239 -11.48 3.96 7.91
CA LEU A 239 -12.64 3.79 7.05
C LEU A 239 -13.61 2.74 7.61
N VAL A 240 -13.11 1.57 8.03
CA VAL A 240 -13.93 0.53 8.69
C VAL A 240 -14.67 1.08 9.90
N ARG A 241 -13.99 1.86 10.76
CA ARG A 241 -14.64 2.60 11.87
C ARG A 241 -15.77 3.49 11.37
N GLY A 242 -15.49 4.31 10.35
CA GLY A 242 -16.47 5.20 9.74
C GLY A 242 -17.69 4.43 9.21
N TRP A 243 -17.47 3.40 8.41
CA TRP A 243 -18.52 2.58 7.80
C TRP A 243 -19.38 1.88 8.84
N ALA A 244 -18.76 1.38 9.91
CA ALA A 244 -19.46 0.77 11.03
C ALA A 244 -20.37 1.77 11.78
N MET A 245 -19.98 3.05 11.84
CA MET A 245 -20.83 4.14 12.36
C MET A 245 -21.89 4.64 11.35
N GLY A 246 -21.92 4.09 10.14
CA GLY A 246 -22.86 4.46 9.09
C GLY A 246 -22.33 5.49 8.08
N SER A 247 -21.03 5.78 8.09
CA SER A 247 -20.39 6.66 7.11
C SER A 247 -20.50 6.09 5.70
N VAL A 248 -20.76 6.96 4.72
CA VAL A 248 -20.63 6.64 3.29
C VAL A 248 -19.33 7.17 2.67
N SER A 249 -18.48 7.82 3.47
CA SER A 249 -17.20 8.35 3.02
C SER A 249 -16.23 7.23 2.65
N MET A 250 -15.51 7.40 1.54
CA MET A 250 -14.41 6.52 1.12
C MET A 250 -13.04 7.11 1.47
N GLY A 251 -13.00 8.19 2.25
CA GLY A 251 -11.77 8.91 2.60
C GLY A 251 -11.22 9.73 1.44
N GLU A 252 -9.96 10.14 1.60
CA GLU A 252 -9.22 10.97 0.63
C GLU A 252 -8.81 10.16 -0.60
N ASP A 253 -8.73 10.78 -1.78
CA ASP A 253 -8.29 10.08 -2.99
C ASP A 253 -6.93 9.39 -2.80
N ARG A 254 -6.72 8.30 -3.54
CA ARG A 254 -5.50 7.47 -3.39
C ARG A 254 -4.19 8.27 -3.58
N GLU A 255 -4.25 9.33 -4.37
CA GLU A 255 -3.13 10.23 -4.68
C GLU A 255 -2.78 11.14 -3.50
N VAL A 256 -3.69 11.26 -2.52
CA VAL A 256 -3.56 12.12 -1.34
C VAL A 256 -3.19 11.31 -0.09
N LEU A 257 -3.14 9.97 -0.16
CA LEU A 257 -2.91 9.08 0.99
C LEU A 257 -1.51 9.19 1.62
N GLY A 258 -0.68 10.15 1.23
CA GLY A 258 0.57 10.49 1.92
C GLY A 258 1.57 9.34 2.04
N PHE A 259 1.46 8.31 1.18
CA PHE A 259 2.45 7.26 1.07
C PHE A 259 3.75 7.86 0.57
N VAL A 260 4.86 7.47 1.19
CA VAL A 260 6.16 7.98 0.80
C VAL A 260 6.69 7.11 -0.33
N GLY A 261 6.97 7.73 -1.46
CA GLY A 261 7.44 7.03 -2.65
C GLY A 261 8.96 6.91 -2.73
N ARG A 262 9.42 6.17 -3.75
CA ARG A 262 10.85 5.94 -4.01
C ARG A 262 11.59 7.24 -4.31
N GLU A 263 10.94 8.21 -4.94
CA GLU A 263 11.49 9.53 -5.23
C GLU A 263 11.97 10.27 -3.96
N SER A 264 11.34 10.00 -2.81
CA SER A 264 11.79 10.55 -1.53
C SER A 264 13.12 9.93 -1.08
N VAL A 265 13.34 8.63 -1.35
CA VAL A 265 14.62 7.94 -1.10
C VAL A 265 15.69 8.48 -2.02
N ASP A 266 15.37 8.61 -3.31
CA ASP A 266 16.29 9.13 -4.32
C ASP A 266 16.73 10.55 -3.97
N ALA A 267 15.81 11.40 -3.47
CA ALA A 267 16.12 12.75 -3.02
C ALA A 267 17.07 12.76 -1.81
N VAL A 268 16.88 11.86 -0.84
CA VAL A 268 17.75 11.74 0.35
C VAL A 268 19.19 11.38 -0.04
N PHE A 269 19.36 10.51 -1.03
CA PHE A 269 20.68 10.01 -1.44
C PHE A 269 21.21 10.66 -2.72
N ALA A 270 20.54 11.67 -3.27
CA ALA A 270 20.96 12.38 -4.48
C ALA A 270 22.38 12.97 -4.35
N MET A 271 22.75 13.38 -3.13
CA MET A 271 24.04 13.99 -2.83
C MET A 271 25.18 12.99 -2.59
N MET A 272 24.91 11.67 -2.55
CA MET A 272 25.93 10.62 -2.30
C MET A 272 26.76 10.24 -3.54
N GLY A 273 26.98 11.18 -4.46
CA GLY A 273 27.72 10.94 -5.71
C GLY A 273 26.85 10.42 -6.86
N SER A 274 27.34 10.68 -8.08
CA SER A 274 26.76 10.29 -9.36
C SER A 274 27.68 9.35 -10.12
#